data_AF-A0A1M6HU68-F1
#
_entry.id   AF-A0A1M6HU68-F1
#
_cell.length_a   1.000
_cell.length_b   1.000
_cell.length_c   1.000
_cell.angle_alpha   90.00
_cell.angle_beta   90.00
_cell.angle_gamma   90.00
#
_symmetry.space_group_name_H-M   'P 1'
#
loop_
_entity.id
_entity.type
_entity.pdbx_description
1 polymer ?
#
loop_
_entity_poly.entity_id
_entity_poly.type
_entity_poly.pdbx_seq_one_letter_code
_entity_poly.pdbx_strand_id
1 'polypeptide(L)'
;MSADEHHDDHGNTVSAWFLTLSWIVAWTVAAVAIIGGGDLVTWTVVALVVSAATAAVAGVMKKAGLGRKEPRPVPPTREEWEASHTAAKKDKKVAA
;
A
#
# COMPACT_ATOMS: atom_id res chain seq x y z
N MET A 1 -13.78 7.90 -22.06
CA MET A 1 -13.54 8.46 -20.71
C MET A 1 -13.11 7.30 -19.84
N SER A 2 -11.81 6.95 -19.89
CA SER A 2 -11.27 5.85 -19.10
C SER A 2 -11.26 6.30 -17.64
N ALA A 3 -11.80 5.46 -16.77
CA ALA A 3 -11.59 5.54 -15.34
C ALA A 3 -10.12 5.16 -15.08
N ASP A 4 -9.18 6.05 -15.41
CA ASP A 4 -7.85 6.05 -14.81
C ASP A 4 -8.02 6.55 -13.38
N GLU A 5 -8.60 5.61 -12.63
CA GLU A 5 -8.70 5.48 -11.21
C GLU A 5 -7.41 6.06 -10.62
N HIS A 6 -7.55 7.18 -9.92
CA HIS A 6 -6.52 7.71 -9.05
C HIS A 6 -6.42 6.76 -7.84
N HIS A 7 -6.11 5.48 -8.09
CA HIS A 7 -5.64 4.55 -7.08
C HIS A 7 -4.37 5.18 -6.56
N ASP A 8 -4.53 5.84 -5.42
CA ASP A 8 -3.46 6.49 -4.72
C ASP A 8 -2.42 5.41 -4.48
N ASP A 9 -1.31 5.41 -5.22
CA ASP A 9 -0.36 4.30 -5.23
C ASP A 9 0.22 4.13 -3.81
N HIS A 10 -0.38 3.21 -3.04
CA HIS A 10 -0.06 2.91 -1.65
C HIS A 10 1.25 2.12 -1.53
N GLY A 11 2.21 2.33 -2.44
CA GLY A 11 3.46 1.59 -2.53
C GLY A 11 4.19 1.46 -1.18
N ASN A 12 5.16 0.53 -1.13
CA ASN A 12 5.91 0.14 0.07
C ASN A 12 6.58 1.34 0.78
N THR A 13 5.81 2.06 1.60
CA THR A 13 6.17 3.35 2.21
C THR A 13 5.84 3.30 3.69
N VAL A 14 6.53 4.13 4.48
CA VAL A 14 6.34 4.17 5.94
C VAL A 14 4.91 4.59 6.27
N SER A 15 4.36 5.60 5.57
CA SER A 15 2.96 6.02 5.79
C SER A 15 1.95 4.91 5.49
N ALA A 16 2.19 4.11 4.44
CA ALA A 16 1.30 3.00 4.08
C ALA A 16 1.36 1.88 5.13
N TRP A 17 2.55 1.45 5.54
CA TRP A 17 2.70 0.41 6.57
C TRP A 17 2.19 0.84 7.93
N PHE A 18 2.37 2.10 8.30
CA PHE A 18 1.77 2.65 9.52
C PHE A 18 0.25 2.44 9.52
N LEU A 19 -0.44 2.82 8.44
CA LEU A 19 -1.89 2.69 8.35
C LEU A 19 -2.32 1.21 8.39
N THR A 20 -1.69 0.37 7.58
CA THR A 20 -1.98 -1.07 7.52
C THR A 20 -1.82 -1.75 8.87
N LEU A 21 -0.68 -1.55 9.55
CA LEU A 21 -0.44 -2.13 10.87
C LEU A 21 -1.39 -1.57 11.92
N SER A 22 -1.69 -0.27 11.88
CA SER A 22 -2.64 0.34 12.81
C SER A 22 -4.03 -0.26 12.67
N TRP A 23 -4.51 -0.50 11.45
CA TRP A 23 -5.80 -1.16 11.23
C TRP A 23 -5.78 -2.61 11.67
N ILE A 24 -4.72 -3.38 11.35
CA ILE A 24 -4.58 -4.76 11.84
C ILE A 24 -4.72 -4.78 13.37
N VAL A 25 -4.00 -3.92 14.08
CA VAL A 25 -4.06 -3.84 15.54
C VAL A 25 -5.46 -3.43 16.02
N ALA A 26 -6.05 -2.38 15.45
CA ALA A 26 -7.37 -1.89 15.86
C ALA A 26 -8.46 -2.96 15.72
N TRP A 27 -8.49 -3.64 14.57
CA TRP A 27 -9.48 -4.69 14.31
C TRP A 27 -9.20 -5.98 15.07
N THR A 28 -7.92 -6.30 15.35
CA THR A 28 -7.57 -7.42 16.24
C THR A 28 -8.07 -7.18 17.65
N VAL A 29 -7.85 -5.98 18.20
CA VAL A 29 -8.34 -5.61 19.54
C VAL A 29 -9.87 -5.67 19.59
N ALA A 30 -10.56 -5.12 18.58
CA ALA A 30 -12.02 -5.17 18.52
C ALA A 30 -12.54 -6.62 18.45
N ALA A 31 -11.94 -7.46 17.60
CA ALA A 31 -12.32 -8.86 17.48
C ALA A 31 -12.13 -9.63 18.80
N VAL A 32 -10.98 -9.45 19.47
CA VAL A 32 -10.71 -10.07 20.78
C VAL A 32 -11.73 -9.61 21.82
N ALA A 33 -12.07 -8.32 21.86
CA ALA A 33 -13.05 -7.81 22.80
C ALA A 33 -14.47 -8.33 22.55
N ILE A 34 -14.87 -8.46 21.28
CA ILE A 34 -16.16 -9.06 20.89
C ILE A 34 -16.21 -10.53 21.29
N ILE A 35 -15.16 -11.30 21.01
CA ILE A 35 -15.06 -12.71 21.42
C ILE A 35 -15.14 -12.83 22.95
N GLY A 36 -14.57 -11.87 23.68
CA GLY A 36 -14.64 -11.77 25.14
C GLY A 36 -16.03 -11.37 25.70
N GLY A 37 -17.06 -11.24 24.86
CA GLY A 37 -18.42 -10.87 25.26
C GLY A 37 -18.71 -9.37 25.20
N GLY A 38 -17.82 -8.57 24.61
CA GLY A 38 -18.06 -7.16 24.33
C GLY A 38 -19.17 -6.96 23.29
N ASP A 39 -19.89 -5.84 23.41
CA ASP A 39 -20.95 -5.49 22.46
C ASP A 39 -20.40 -5.26 21.04
N LEU A 40 -21.00 -5.96 20.06
CA LEU A 40 -20.56 -5.94 18.66
C LEU A 40 -20.57 -4.54 18.07
N VAL A 41 -21.66 -3.78 18.27
CA VAL A 41 -21.83 -2.46 17.68
C VAL A 41 -20.82 -1.48 18.28
N THR A 42 -20.68 -1.49 19.60
CA THR A 42 -19.75 -0.62 20.33
C THR A 42 -18.31 -0.83 19.86
N TRP A 43 -17.81 -2.06 19.85
CA TRP A 43 -16.42 -2.33 19.45
C TRP A 43 -16.18 -2.10 17.96
N THR A 44 -17.19 -2.31 17.11
CA THR A 44 -17.11 -1.95 15.68
C THR A 44 -17.00 -0.43 15.51
N VAL A 45 -17.83 0.35 16.21
CA VAL A 45 -17.77 1.82 16.16
C VAL A 45 -16.41 2.33 16.65
N VAL A 46 -15.89 1.78 17.75
CA VAL A 46 -14.55 2.10 18.26
C VAL A 46 -13.48 1.82 17.21
N ALA A 47 -13.49 0.64 16.59
CA ALA A 47 -12.53 0.29 15.54
C ALA A 47 -12.59 1.22 14.34
N LEU A 48 -13.79 1.65 13.92
CA LEU A 48 -13.98 2.59 12.83
C LEU A 48 -13.45 3.99 13.17
N VAL A 49 -13.73 4.50 14.37
CA VAL A 49 -13.23 5.80 14.82
C VAL A 49 -11.70 5.81 14.87
N VAL A 50 -11.09 4.75 15.43
CA VAL A 50 -9.63 4.60 15.42
C VAL A 50 -9.09 4.52 14.00
N SER A 51 -9.76 3.77 13.12
CA SER A 51 -9.35 3.63 11.71
C SER A 51 -9.35 4.96 10.97
N ALA A 52 -10.36 5.81 11.20
CA ALA A 52 -10.43 7.14 10.61
C ALA A 52 -9.32 8.06 11.15
N ALA A 53 -9.05 8.01 12.45
CA ALA A 53 -7.99 8.80 13.08
C ALA A 53 -6.60 8.42 12.54
N THR A 54 -6.30 7.13 12.42
CA THR A 54 -5.01 6.65 11.89
C THR A 54 -4.87 6.94 10.40
N ALA A 55 -5.97 6.89 9.62
CA ALA A 55 -5.97 7.31 8.22
C ALA A 55 -5.61 8.80 8.07
N ALA A 56 -6.16 9.67 8.92
CA ALA A 56 -5.81 11.09 8.93
C ALA A 56 -4.31 11.30 9.22
N VAL A 57 -3.76 10.59 10.23
CA VAL A 57 -2.33 10.64 10.56
C VAL A 57 -1.47 10.15 9.38
N ALA A 58 -1.83 9.04 8.74
CA ALA A 58 -1.12 8.53 7.56
C ALA A 58 -1.13 9.55 6.41
N GLY A 59 -2.24 10.26 6.21
CA GLY A 59 -2.34 11.37 5.25
C GLY A 59 -1.38 12.52 5.57
N VAL A 60 -1.22 12.87 6.85
CA VAL A 60 -0.24 13.88 7.29
C VAL A 60 1.19 13.37 7.08
N MET A 61 1.48 12.11 7.40
CA MET A 61 2.79 11.48 7.16
C MET A 61 3.17 11.53 5.68
N LYS A 62 2.21 11.26 4.78
CA LYS A 62 2.42 11.38 3.33
C LYS A 62 2.80 12.81 2.94
N LYS A 63 2.11 13.82 3.47
CA LYS A 63 2.45 15.25 3.27
C LYS A 63 3.82 15.63 3.84
N ALA A 64 4.25 14.97 4.91
CA ALA A 64 5.59 15.13 5.50
C ALA A 64 6.70 14.38 4.74
N GLY A 65 6.40 13.75 3.60
CA GLY A 65 7.39 13.07 2.76
C GLY A 65 7.70 11.63 3.16
N LEU A 66 6.90 11.02 4.04
CA LEU A 66 6.98 9.59 4.42
C LEU A 66 6.18 8.68 3.49
N GLY A 67 5.50 9.27 2.49
CA GLY A 67 4.88 8.55 1.38
C GLY A 67 5.85 8.34 0.22
N ARG A 68 5.32 7.90 -0.92
CA ARG A 68 6.11 7.63 -2.13
C ARG A 68 6.54 8.95 -2.76
N LYS A 69 7.85 9.13 -2.94
CA LYS A 69 8.42 10.39 -3.47
C LYS A 69 8.45 10.45 -4.99
N GLU A 70 8.72 9.32 -5.64
CA GLU A 70 8.80 9.23 -7.10
C GLU A 70 7.56 8.53 -7.67
N PRO A 71 7.12 8.87 -8.90
CA PRO A 71 6.12 8.11 -9.64
C PRO A 71 6.54 6.65 -9.87
N ARG A 72 5.59 5.76 -10.16
CA ARG A 72 5.93 4.33 -10.26
C ARG A 72 6.67 4.16 -11.58
N PRO A 73 7.78 3.41 -11.63
CA PRO A 73 8.31 2.99 -12.90
C PRO A 73 7.18 2.33 -13.69
N VAL A 74 6.88 2.87 -14.86
CA VAL A 74 5.90 2.28 -15.76
C VAL A 74 6.54 0.98 -16.27
N PRO A 75 5.85 -0.17 -16.18
CA PRO A 75 6.36 -1.40 -16.76
C PRO A 75 6.74 -1.17 -18.22
N PRO A 76 7.88 -1.72 -18.70
CA PRO A 76 8.27 -1.55 -20.09
C PRO A 76 7.18 -2.12 -20.99
N THR A 77 7.02 -1.50 -22.15
CA THR A 77 6.17 -2.05 -23.19
C THR A 77 6.70 -3.41 -23.64
N ARG A 78 5.85 -4.20 -24.27
CA ARG A 78 6.24 -5.53 -24.78
C ARG A 78 7.46 -5.44 -25.70
N GLU A 79 7.50 -4.46 -26.59
CA GLU A 79 8.58 -4.24 -27.55
C GLU A 79 9.90 -3.88 -26.85
N GLU A 80 9.85 -3.01 -25.84
CA GLU A 80 11.01 -2.65 -25.01
C GLU A 80 11.51 -3.84 -24.17
N TRP A 81 10.59 -4.66 -23.66
CA TRP A 81 10.94 -5.88 -22.92
C TRP A 81 11.61 -6.92 -23.84
N GLU A 82 11.07 -7.12 -25.05
CA GLU A 82 11.64 -8.03 -26.05
C GLU A 82 13.02 -7.54 -26.54
N ALA A 83 13.19 -6.24 -26.77
CA ALA A 83 14.47 -5.64 -27.16
C ALA A 83 15.53 -5.79 -26.06
N SER A 84 15.19 -5.50 -24.81
CA SER A 84 16.11 -5.62 -23.66
C SER A 84 16.49 -7.08 -23.36
N HIS A 85 15.57 -8.03 -23.51
CA HIS A 85 15.87 -9.46 -23.34
C HIS A 85 16.75 -10.03 -24.46
N THR A 86 16.57 -9.53 -25.69
CA THR A 86 17.39 -9.93 -26.84
C THR A 86 18.80 -9.35 -26.72
N ALA A 87 18.94 -8.09 -26.30
CA ALA A 87 20.23 -7.47 -26.00
C ALA A 87 20.97 -8.21 -24.87
N ALA A 88 20.28 -8.50 -23.75
CA ALA A 88 20.87 -9.25 -22.63
C ALA A 88 21.32 -10.68 -23.01
N LYS A 89 20.60 -11.35 -23.91
CA LYS A 89 21.03 -12.66 -24.47
C LYS A 89 22.26 -12.52 -25.37
N LYS A 90 22.35 -11.46 -26.15
CA LYS A 90 23.48 -11.20 -27.04
C LYS A 90 24.76 -10.93 -26.25
N ASP A 91 24.69 -10.11 -25.19
CA ASP A 91 25.83 -9.78 -24.35
C ASP A 91 26.39 -11.01 -23.61
N LYS A 92 25.50 -11.88 -23.09
CA LYS A 92 25.93 -13.16 -22.48
C LYS A 92 26.60 -14.13 -23.46
N LYS A 93 26.30 -14.05 -24.75
CA LYS A 93 26.91 -14.90 -25.79
C LYS A 93 28.28 -14.37 -26.24
N VAL A 94 28.55 -13.08 -26.09
CA VAL A 94 29.86 -12.47 -26.41
C VAL A 94 30.85 -12.61 -25.23
N ALA A 95 30.34 -12.73 -24.01
CA ALA A 95 31.15 -12.89 -22.79
C ALA A 95 31.52 -14.36 -22.44
N ALA A 96 31.14 -15.34 -23.27
CA ALA A 96 31.42 -16.76 -23.11
C ALA A 96 32.33 -17.26 -24.23
#